data_AF-A0A937W4C1-F1
#
_entry.id   AF-A0A937W4C1-F1
#
_cell.length_a   1.000
_cell.length_b   1.000
_cell.length_c   1.000
_cell.angle_alpha   90.00
_cell.angle_beta   90.00
_cell.angle_gamma   90.00
#
_symmetry.space_group_name_H-M   'P 1'
#
loop_
_entity.id
_entity.type
_entity.pdbx_description
1 polymer ?
#
loop_
_entity_poly.entity_id
_entity_poly.type
_entity_poly.pdbx_seq_one_letter_code
_entity_poly.pdbx_strand_id
1 'polypeptide(L)' 'MDTTQTLDVDATSVASDAKQYLTFLLDEAEYGVDILRVQEIKGWDTVTPLPNAPEYVRGVMNL' A
#
# COMPACT_ATOMS: atom_id res chain seq x y z
N MET A 1 -43.99 -30.27 8.10
CA MET A 1 -42.62 -30.76 8.29
C MET A 1 -41.72 -29.68 7.74
N ASP A 2 -41.43 -28.69 8.58
CA ASP A 2 -40.49 -27.62 8.30
C ASP A 2 -39.09 -28.16 8.51
N THR A 3 -38.33 -28.32 7.42
CA THR A 3 -36.90 -28.62 7.52
C THR A 3 -36.18 -27.95 6.37
N THR A 4 -35.59 -26.82 6.75
CA THR A 4 -34.31 -26.29 6.27
C THR A 4 -34.26 -25.87 4.81
N GLN A 5 -34.70 -24.64 4.58
CA GLN A 5 -34.08 -23.77 3.60
C GLN A 5 -32.61 -23.56 4.03
N THR A 6 -31.70 -24.36 3.48
CA THR A 6 -30.27 -24.05 3.50
C THR A 6 -30.08 -22.81 2.64
N LEU A 7 -29.98 -21.66 3.31
CA LEU A 7 -29.44 -20.45 2.74
C LEU A 7 -27.95 -20.73 2.53
N ASP A 8 -27.62 -21.20 1.33
CA ASP A 8 -26.26 -21.23 0.82
C ASP A 8 -25.80 -19.76 0.77
N VAL A 9 -25.16 -19.32 1.85
CA VAL A 9 -24.41 -18.07 1.86
C VAL A 9 -23.21 -18.33 0.97
N ASP A 10 -23.36 -18.00 -0.31
CA ASP A 10 -22.27 -17.91 -1.26
C ASP A 10 -21.27 -16.88 -0.71
N ALA A 11 -20.32 -17.37 0.09
CA ALA A 11 -19.24 -16.61 0.68
C ALA A 11 -18.10 -16.38 -0.34
N THR A 12 -18.41 -16.35 -1.64
CA THR A 12 -17.39 -16.31 -2.70
C THR A 12 -17.78 -15.31 -3.80
N SER A 13 -18.15 -14.08 -3.46
CA SER A 13 -18.22 -13.04 -4.49
C SER A 13 -18.04 -11.60 -4.00
N VAL A 14 -17.19 -11.35 -2.99
CA VAL A 14 -16.76 -9.99 -2.61
C VAL A 14 -15.31 -9.66 -3.01
N ALA A 15 -14.60 -10.56 -3.67
CA ALA A 15 -13.16 -10.43 -3.94
C ALA A 15 -12.83 -9.99 -5.38
N SER A 16 -13.75 -9.35 -6.09
CA SER A 16 -13.52 -8.96 -7.50
C SER A 16 -13.07 -7.50 -7.68
N ASP A 17 -13.12 -6.67 -6.64
CA ASP A 17 -12.62 -5.27 -6.68
C ASP A 17 -12.10 -4.80 -5.30
N ALA A 18 -11.51 -5.70 -4.51
CA ALA A 18 -10.89 -5.30 -3.25
C ALA A 18 -9.56 -4.58 -3.54
N LYS A 19 -9.58 -3.25 -3.58
CA LYS A 19 -8.38 -2.43 -3.75
C LYS A 19 -7.51 -2.51 -2.50
N GLN A 20 -6.27 -2.95 -2.69
CA GLN A 20 -5.31 -3.12 -1.61
C GLN A 20 -4.36 -1.92 -1.57
N TYR A 21 -4.15 -1.37 -0.38
CA TYR A 21 -3.30 -0.22 -0.14
C TYR A 21 -2.28 -0.53 0.97
N LEU A 22 -1.06 -0.06 0.80
CA LEU A 22 -0.07 0.03 1.87
C LEU A 22 -0.28 1.36 2.60
N THR A 23 -0.56 1.30 3.90
CA THR A 23 -0.65 2.48 4.75
C THR A 23 0.65 2.73 5.49
N PHE A 24 1.00 4.00 5.65
CA PHE A 24 2.16 4.44 6.44
C PHE A 24 1.87 5.80 7.08
N LEU A 25 2.54 6.05 8.20
CA LEU A 25 2.46 7.32 8.91
C LEU A 25 3.59 8.22 8.41
N LEU A 26 3.23 9.46 8.10
CA LEU A 26 4.18 10.54 7.87
C LEU A 26 3.89 11.64 8.88
N ASP A 27 4.81 11.81 9.82
CA ASP A 27 4.60 12.68 10.98
C ASP A 27 3.34 12.25 11.76
N GLU A 28 2.34 13.12 11.91
CA GLU A 28 1.07 12.81 12.59
C GLU A 28 -0.07 12.35 11.66
N ALA A 29 0.17 12.21 10.35
CA ALA A 29 -0.86 11.88 9.36
C ALA A 29 -0.66 10.49 8.73
N GLU A 30 -1.78 9.80 8.46
CA GLU A 30 -1.81 8.50 7.78
C GLU A 30 -2.01 8.67 6.27
N TYR A 31 -1.16 8.01 5.50
CA TYR A 31 -1.17 8.00 4.04
C TYR A 31 -1.29 6.58 3.52
N GLY A 32 -1.83 6.43 2.30
CA GLY A 32 -1.99 5.14 1.62
C GLY A 32 -1.53 5.19 0.18
N VAL A 33 -0.81 4.16 -0.28
CA VAL A 33 -0.41 3.96 -1.67
C VAL A 33 -0.95 2.63 -2.18
N ASP A 34 -1.34 2.58 -3.46
CA ASP A 34 -1.79 1.33 -4.09
C ASP A 34 -0.68 0.28 -4.03
N ILE A 35 -1.00 -0.92 -3.53
CA ILE A 35 0.03 -1.94 -3.27
C ILE A 35 0.75 -2.36 -4.55
N LEU A 36 0.09 -2.29 -5.71
CA LEU A 36 0.68 -2.68 -6.99
C LEU A 36 1.68 -1.65 -7.52
N ARG A 37 1.73 -0.45 -6.92
CA ARG A 37 2.72 0.60 -7.23
C ARG A 37 3.96 0.52 -6.35
N VAL A 38 3.95 -0.27 -5.29
CA VAL A 38 5.08 -0.42 -4.37
C VAL A 38 6.08 -1.40 -4.98
N GLN A 39 7.32 -0.94 -5.20
CA GLN A 39 8.40 -1.81 -5.67
C GLN A 39 9.08 -2.55 -4.52
N GLU A 40 9.35 -1.85 -3.41
CA GLU A 40 10.05 -2.40 -2.26
C GLU A 40 9.81 -1.54 -1.01
N ILE A 41 9.91 -2.15 0.18
CA ILE A 41 9.91 -1.46 1.46
C ILE A 41 11.31 -1.64 2.08
N LYS A 42 12.13 -0.60 2.03
CA LYS A 42 13.47 -0.56 2.62
C LYS A 42 13.53 0.40 3.80
N GLY A 43 14.42 0.10 4.75
CA GLY A 43 14.78 1.04 5.81
C GLY A 43 15.57 2.23 5.28
N TRP A 44 15.63 3.30 6.05
CA TRP A 44 16.39 4.49 5.68
C TRP A 44 17.88 4.18 5.57
N ASP A 45 18.46 4.46 4.40
CA ASP A 45 19.90 4.33 4.15
C ASP A 45 20.54 5.71 3.83
N THR A 46 21.82 5.75 3.51
CA THR A 46 22.55 6.99 3.23
C THR A 46 22.17 7.53 1.85
N VAL A 47 21.57 8.73 1.81
CA VAL A 47 21.27 9.42 0.54
C VAL A 47 22.53 10.13 0.03
N THR A 48 22.86 9.97 -1.26
CA THR A 48 23.90 10.78 -1.91
C THR A 48 23.26 12.07 -2.47
N PRO A 49 23.62 13.26 -1.97
CA PRO A 49 23.01 14.51 -2.42
C PRO A 49 23.38 14.80 -3.88
N LEU A 50 22.41 15.28 -4.66
CA LEU A 50 22.61 15.63 -6.06
C LEU A 50 22.87 17.13 -6.22
N PRO A 51 23.99 17.56 -6.86
CA PRO A 51 24.27 18.98 -7.07
C PRO A 51 23.24 19.61 -8.02
N ASN A 52 22.82 20.84 -7.71
CA ASN A 52 21.78 21.60 -8.43
C ASN A 52 20.36 21.01 -8.35
N ALA A 53 20.10 20.09 -7.42
CA ALA A 53 18.74 19.59 -7.20
C ALA A 53 17.90 20.60 -6.39
N PRO A 54 16.58 20.67 -6.63
CA PRO A 54 15.65 21.43 -5.80
C PRO A 54 15.68 20.98 -4.33
N GLU A 55 15.35 21.87 -3.39
CA GLU A 55 15.44 21.59 -1.93
C GLU A 55 14.58 20.39 -1.46
N TYR A 56 13.52 20.05 -2.19
CA TYR A 56 12.67 18.89 -1.90
C TYR A 56 13.28 17.55 -2.35
N VAL A 57 14.38 17.58 -3.10
CA VAL A 57 15.08 16.39 -3.57
C VAL A 57 16.22 16.07 -2.60
N ARG A 58 16.06 14.99 -1.81
CA ARG A 58 17.10 14.54 -0.88
C ARG A 58 18.37 14.05 -1.59
N GLY A 59 18.24 13.54 -2.82
CA GLY A 59 19.35 13.04 -3.63
C GLY A 59 19.02 11.72 -4.32
N VAL A 60 20.04 10.90 -4.55
CA VAL A 60 19.93 9.57 -5.14
C VAL A 60 20.33 8.50 -4.13
N MET A 61 19.68 7.34 -4.21
CA MET A 61 20.05 6.11 -3.51
C MET A 61 20.19 4.99 -4.54
N ASN A 62 21.06 4.03 -4.28
CA ASN A 62 21.07 2.80 -5.06
C ASN A 62 19.94 1.89 -4.59
N LEU A 63 19.24 1.29 -5.55
CA LEU A 63 18.21 0.29 -5.30
C LEU A 63 18.86 -1.09 -5.19
#